data_AF-D5H3A4-F1
#
_entry.id   AF-D5H3A4-F1
#
_cell.length_a   1.000
_cell.length_b   1.000
_cell.length_c   1.000
_cell.angle_alpha   90.00
_cell.angle_beta   90.00
_cell.angle_gamma   90.00
#
_symmetry.space_group_name_H-M   'P 1'
#
loop_
_entity.id
_entity.type
_entity.pdbx_description
1 polymer ?
#
loop_
_entity_poly.entity_id
_entity_poly.type
_entity_poly.pdbx_seq_one_letter_code
_entity_poly.pdbx_strand_id
1 'polypeptide(L)'
;MLTILKTLSPVFSNHAVYYGIAIGIIVLFTIINLFGRTIVKLVDNLSSAAKMITILIFIIIGAFFIHKMNFTPVIPKAATLGVGPYFKHFGAAFSVVFYMFTGFSFIPIAAKQMNNPEKNIPKVLISVMITVTILYALMMLVAIGILGSKMVNYSTPIAVAFQKAVGD
;
A
#
# COMPACT_ATOMS: atom_id res chain seq x y z
N MET A 1 11.83 0.97 11.29
CA MET A 1 12.50 -0.34 11.47
C MET A 1 13.58 -0.27 12.56
N LEU A 2 14.49 0.72 12.55
CA LEU A 2 15.49 0.92 13.63
C LEU A 2 14.90 1.24 15.02
N THR A 3 13.73 1.88 15.10
CA THR A 3 13.03 2.16 16.37
C THR A 3 12.59 0.89 17.11
N ILE A 4 12.34 -0.21 16.39
CA ILE A 4 11.91 -1.49 16.95
C ILE A 4 13.09 -2.24 17.59
N LEU A 5 14.30 -2.05 17.04
CA LEU A 5 15.54 -2.62 17.59
C LEU A 5 15.92 -2.01 18.95
N LYS A 6 15.61 -0.72 19.16
CA LYS A 6 15.88 -0.01 20.43
C LYS A 6 15.08 -0.59 21.61
N THR A 7 13.96 -1.25 21.31
CA THR A 7 13.06 -1.87 22.31
C THR A 7 13.49 -3.29 22.70
N LEU A 8 14.34 -3.96 21.90
CA LEU A 8 14.72 -5.36 22.09
C LEU A 8 15.99 -5.58 22.93
N SER A 9 16.81 -4.54 23.16
CA SER A 9 17.99 -4.66 24.04
C SER A 9 18.51 -3.30 24.53
N PRO A 10 18.90 -3.16 25.82
CA PRO A 10 19.45 -1.92 26.39
C PRO A 10 20.80 -1.49 25.77
N VAL A 11 21.45 -2.33 24.96
CA VAL A 11 22.71 -2.02 24.25
C VAL A 11 22.52 -0.94 23.17
N PHE A 12 21.30 -0.74 22.66
CA PHE A 12 21.00 0.23 21.60
C PHE A 12 20.73 1.67 22.09
N SER A 13 20.95 1.97 23.38
CA SER A 13 20.82 3.32 23.94
C SER A 13 22.02 4.23 23.62
N ASN A 14 23.18 3.63 23.33
CA ASN A 14 24.40 4.36 22.99
C ASN A 14 24.35 4.85 21.53
N HIS A 15 24.32 6.16 21.34
CA HIS A 15 24.18 6.80 20.03
C HIS A 15 25.27 6.33 19.04
N ALA A 16 26.50 6.13 19.50
CA ALA A 16 27.61 5.66 18.65
C ALA A 16 27.36 4.25 18.07
N VAL A 17 26.82 3.33 18.86
CA VAL A 17 26.53 1.94 18.44
C VAL A 17 25.34 1.91 17.47
N TYR A 18 24.32 2.73 17.72
CA TYR A 18 23.17 2.88 16.84
C TYR A 18 23.58 3.39 15.45
N TYR A 19 24.37 4.47 15.38
CA TYR A 19 24.86 4.99 14.11
C TYR A 19 25.82 4.02 13.42
N GLY A 20 26.70 3.34 14.15
CA GLY A 20 27.61 2.34 13.60
C GLY A 20 26.88 1.18 12.93
N ILE A 21 25.85 0.63 13.57
CA ILE A 21 25.04 -0.46 13.01
C ILE A 21 24.19 0.02 11.82
N ALA A 22 23.60 1.21 11.90
CA ALA A 22 22.85 1.79 10.79
C ALA A 22 23.73 2.00 9.55
N ILE A 23 24.92 2.56 9.73
CA ILE A 23 25.91 2.74 8.65
C ILE A 23 26.36 1.39 8.12
N GLY A 24 26.65 0.41 8.99
CA GLY A 24 27.03 -0.95 8.58
C GLY A 24 25.98 -1.63 7.71
N ILE A 25 24.70 -1.52 8.07
CA ILE A 25 23.59 -2.05 7.28
C ILE A 25 23.48 -1.34 5.93
N ILE A 26 23.62 -0.01 5.89
CA ILE A 26 23.59 0.76 4.64
C ILE A 26 24.74 0.32 3.73
N VAL A 27 25.98 0.26 4.25
CA VAL A 27 27.17 -0.15 3.49
C VAL A 27 27.03 -1.59 3.00
N LEU A 28 26.52 -2.51 3.81
CA LEU A 28 26.24 -3.89 3.42
C LEU A 28 25.26 -3.94 2.25
N PHE A 29 24.13 -3.22 2.32
CA PHE A 29 23.16 -3.16 1.22
C PHE A 29 23.72 -2.47 -0.03
N THR A 30 24.58 -1.46 0.13
CA THR A 30 25.29 -0.83 -0.99
C THR A 30 26.24 -1.82 -1.68
N ILE A 31 27.01 -2.59 -0.92
CA ILE A 31 27.91 -3.62 -1.44
C ILE A 31 27.13 -4.70 -2.17
N ILE A 32 26.03 -5.21 -1.59
CA ILE A 32 25.15 -6.18 -2.26
C ILE A 32 24.60 -5.61 -3.58
N ASN A 33 24.21 -4.34 -3.60
CA ASN A 33 23.75 -3.67 -4.83
C ASN A 33 24.85 -3.54 -5.90
N LEU A 34 26.12 -3.49 -5.51
CA LEU A 34 27.27 -3.39 -6.43
C LEU A 34 27.64 -4.74 -7.05
N PHE A 35 27.51 -5.86 -6.32
CA PHE A 35 28.00 -7.18 -6.77
C PHE A 35 27.08 -7.94 -7.73
N GLY A 36 25.82 -7.52 -7.95
CA GLY A 36 25.00 -8.16 -8.96
C GLY A 36 23.53 -7.76 -8.94
N ARG A 37 23.12 -6.93 -9.89
CA ARG A 37 21.73 -6.46 -10.01
C ARG A 37 20.75 -7.53 -10.53
N THR A 38 21.23 -8.64 -11.08
CA THR A 38 20.37 -9.64 -11.73
C THR A 38 19.50 -10.40 -10.72
N ILE A 39 20.09 -10.88 -9.62
CA ILE A 39 19.33 -11.57 -8.55
C ILE A 39 18.39 -10.58 -7.86
N VAL A 40 18.87 -9.36 -7.57
CA VAL A 40 18.06 -8.30 -6.94
C VAL A 40 16.85 -7.94 -7.80
N LYS A 41 17.03 -7.74 -9.12
CA LYS A 41 15.92 -7.49 -10.05
C LYS A 41 14.91 -8.63 -10.12
N LEU A 42 15.37 -9.88 -10.07
CA LEU A 42 14.48 -11.04 -10.12
C LEU A 42 13.62 -11.13 -8.85
N VAL A 43 14.22 -10.93 -7.68
CA VAL A 43 13.51 -10.89 -6.39
C VAL A 43 12.51 -9.72 -6.36
N ASP A 44 12.89 -8.53 -6.82
CA ASP A 44 12.00 -7.36 -6.88
C ASP A 44 10.81 -7.58 -7.83
N ASN A 45 11.06 -8.11 -9.03
CA ASN A 45 10.00 -8.42 -9.99
C ASN A 45 9.07 -9.51 -9.45
N LEU A 46 9.61 -10.56 -8.84
CA LEU A 46 8.81 -11.62 -8.24
C LEU A 46 7.94 -11.11 -7.09
N SER A 47 8.52 -10.28 -6.20
CA SER A 47 7.80 -9.64 -5.09
C SER A 47 6.68 -8.73 -5.61
N SER A 48 6.94 -7.96 -6.67
CA SER A 48 5.95 -7.08 -7.29
C SER A 48 4.82 -7.87 -7.96
N ALA A 49 5.16 -8.96 -8.67
CA ALA A 49 4.18 -9.85 -9.28
C ALA A 49 3.32 -10.55 -8.22
N ALA A 50 3.93 -11.05 -7.15
CA ALA A 50 3.20 -11.66 -6.03
C ALA A 50 2.18 -10.70 -5.42
N LYS A 51 2.56 -9.44 -5.17
CA LYS A 51 1.64 -8.40 -4.68
C LYS A 51 0.45 -8.18 -5.62
N MET A 52 0.69 -8.09 -6.93
CA MET A 52 -0.39 -7.95 -7.90
C MET A 52 -1.32 -9.17 -7.90
N ILE A 53 -0.77 -10.39 -7.86
CA ILE A 53 -1.55 -11.62 -7.81
C ILE A 53 -2.42 -11.65 -6.54
N THR A 54 -1.84 -11.33 -5.37
CA THR A 54 -2.59 -11.28 -4.10
C THR A 54 -3.76 -10.30 -4.17
N ILE A 55 -3.56 -9.12 -4.78
CA ILE A 55 -4.64 -8.13 -4.96
C ILE A 55 -5.75 -8.69 -5.85
N LEU A 56 -5.39 -9.30 -6.98
CA LEU A 56 -6.37 -9.87 -7.92
C LEU A 56 -7.15 -11.02 -7.27
N ILE A 57 -6.46 -11.92 -6.55
CA ILE A 57 -7.09 -13.01 -5.80
C ILE A 57 -8.05 -12.45 -4.75
N PHE A 58 -7.64 -11.44 -3.98
CA PHE A 58 -8.51 -10.79 -3.00
C PHE A 58 -9.78 -10.22 -3.64
N ILE A 59 -9.64 -9.51 -4.76
CA ILE A 59 -10.78 -8.92 -5.47
C ILE A 59 -11.72 -10.01 -5.97
N ILE A 60 -11.19 -11.05 -6.64
CA ILE A 60 -11.99 -12.11 -7.26
C ILE A 60 -12.68 -12.96 -6.18
N ILE A 61 -11.93 -13.50 -5.22
CA ILE A 61 -12.49 -14.36 -4.16
C ILE A 61 -13.40 -13.52 -3.26
N GLY A 62 -12.91 -12.37 -2.79
CA GLY A 62 -13.67 -11.53 -1.87
C GLY A 62 -14.98 -11.00 -2.45
N ALA A 63 -15.08 -10.83 -3.78
CA ALA A 63 -16.33 -10.46 -4.43
C ALA A 63 -17.49 -11.45 -4.17
N PHE A 64 -17.19 -12.75 -4.01
CA PHE A 64 -18.20 -13.77 -3.70
C PHE A 64 -18.70 -13.70 -2.25
N PHE A 65 -17.95 -13.06 -1.33
CA PHE A 65 -18.29 -12.95 0.09
C PHE A 65 -18.87 -11.57 0.46
N ILE A 66 -19.28 -10.79 -0.54
CA ILE A 66 -19.90 -9.48 -0.32
C ILE A 66 -21.32 -9.65 0.22
N HIS A 67 -21.58 -9.07 1.39
CA HIS A 67 -22.90 -8.99 1.97
C HIS A 67 -23.46 -7.57 1.80
N LYS A 68 -24.60 -7.43 1.09
CA LYS A 68 -25.22 -6.11 0.80
C LYS A 68 -25.52 -5.29 2.06
N MET A 69 -25.80 -5.94 3.19
CA MET A 69 -26.07 -5.26 4.47
C MET A 69 -24.86 -4.49 5.01
N ASN A 70 -23.63 -4.89 4.65
CA ASN A 70 -22.42 -4.22 5.13
C ASN A 70 -22.20 -2.83 4.50
N PHE A 71 -22.94 -2.49 3.44
CA PHE A 71 -22.94 -1.15 2.87
C PHE A 71 -23.81 -0.15 3.67
N THR A 72 -24.49 -0.59 4.73
CA THR A 72 -25.35 0.30 5.51
C THR A 72 -24.91 0.33 6.97
N PRO A 73 -24.29 1.42 7.46
CA PRO A 73 -23.92 2.67 6.77
C PRO A 73 -22.46 2.65 6.21
N VAL A 74 -22.27 2.98 4.92
CA VAL A 74 -20.93 3.27 4.35
C VAL A 74 -20.34 4.55 4.93
N ILE A 75 -21.16 5.58 5.09
CA ILE A 75 -20.71 6.89 5.57
C ILE A 75 -20.78 6.89 7.11
N PRO A 76 -19.66 7.19 7.80
CA PRO A 76 -19.67 7.31 9.25
C PRO A 76 -20.69 8.36 9.71
N LYS A 77 -21.46 8.06 10.77
CA LYS A 77 -22.43 9.01 11.34
C LYS A 77 -21.81 10.37 11.69
N ALA A 78 -20.52 10.40 12.04
CA ALA A 78 -19.77 11.63 12.31
C ALA A 78 -19.68 12.57 11.09
N ALA A 79 -19.69 12.03 9.87
CA ALA A 79 -19.67 12.80 8.63
C ALA A 79 -21.06 13.24 8.17
N THR A 80 -22.15 12.70 8.72
CA THR A 80 -23.54 13.04 8.35
C THR A 80 -24.16 14.11 9.25
N LEU A 81 -23.42 14.67 10.21
CA LEU A 81 -23.90 15.68 11.18
C LEU A 81 -23.99 17.11 10.61
N GLY A 82 -23.73 17.30 9.31
CA GLY A 82 -23.82 18.58 8.62
C GLY A 82 -22.68 18.79 7.62
N VAL A 83 -22.75 19.91 6.89
CA VAL A 83 -21.78 20.25 5.83
C VAL A 83 -20.36 20.41 6.38
N GLY A 84 -20.20 21.05 7.54
CA GLY A 84 -18.87 21.25 8.17
C GLY A 84 -18.16 19.93 8.54
N PRO A 85 -18.80 19.05 9.33
CA PRO A 85 -18.24 17.73 9.64
C PRO A 85 -17.98 16.87 8.39
N TYR A 86 -18.85 16.94 7.38
CA TYR A 86 -18.66 16.22 6.11
C TYR A 86 -17.34 16.61 5.43
N PHE A 87 -17.10 17.90 5.22
CA PHE A 87 -15.86 18.37 4.57
C PHE A 87 -14.60 18.03 5.39
N LYS A 88 -14.68 18.07 6.72
CA LYS A 88 -13.58 17.66 7.60
C LYS A 88 -13.22 16.18 7.41
N HIS A 89 -14.22 15.30 7.44
CA HIS A 89 -14.01 13.86 7.27
C HIS A 89 -13.62 13.50 5.83
N PHE A 90 -14.19 14.19 4.84
CA PHE A 90 -13.79 14.04 3.44
C PHE A 90 -12.34 14.46 3.22
N GLY A 91 -11.91 15.61 3.74
CA GLY A 91 -10.52 16.07 3.63
C GLY A 91 -9.53 15.10 4.26
N ALA A 92 -9.85 14.57 5.44
CA ALA A 92 -9.03 13.56 6.11
C ALA A 92 -8.90 12.27 5.27
N ALA A 93 -10.00 11.79 4.70
CA ALA A 93 -9.97 10.63 3.80
C ALA A 93 -9.19 10.90 2.51
N PHE A 94 -9.39 12.09 1.92
CA PHE A 94 -8.71 12.51 0.70
C PHE A 94 -7.19 12.57 0.87
N SER A 95 -6.69 13.10 1.99
CA SER A 95 -5.24 13.14 2.26
C SER A 95 -4.61 11.74 2.31
N VAL A 96 -5.29 10.76 2.91
CA VAL A 96 -4.81 9.37 2.95
C VAL A 96 -4.79 8.77 1.55
N VAL A 97 -5.86 8.96 0.78
CA VAL A 97 -5.93 8.47 -0.61
C VAL A 97 -4.84 9.14 -1.45
N PHE A 98 -4.66 10.45 -1.37
CA PHE A 98 -3.62 11.18 -2.09
C PHE A 98 -2.22 10.66 -1.78
N TYR A 99 -1.95 10.35 -0.50
CA TYR A 99 -0.69 9.72 -0.08
C TYR A 99 -0.49 8.34 -0.72
N MET A 100 -1.55 7.55 -0.91
CA MET A 100 -1.45 6.24 -1.58
C MET A 100 -1.08 6.35 -3.07
N PHE A 101 -1.33 7.49 -3.72
CA PHE A 101 -1.00 7.70 -5.13
C PHE A 101 0.40 8.28 -5.36
N THR A 102 1.22 8.54 -4.35
CA THR A 102 2.56 9.16 -4.51
C THR A 102 3.54 8.35 -5.38
N GLY A 103 3.22 7.08 -5.65
CA GLY A 103 4.03 6.19 -6.49
C GLY A 103 4.24 6.66 -7.94
N PHE A 104 3.48 7.65 -8.44
CA PHE A 104 3.72 8.22 -9.77
C PHE A 104 5.11 8.86 -9.91
N SER A 105 5.75 9.26 -8.80
CA SER A 105 7.09 9.90 -8.79
C SER A 105 8.20 8.97 -9.29
N PHE A 106 7.97 7.66 -9.33
CA PHE A 106 8.93 6.67 -9.81
C PHE A 106 8.89 6.49 -11.35
N ILE A 107 7.82 6.91 -12.02
CA ILE A 107 7.67 6.76 -13.48
C ILE A 107 8.78 7.49 -14.27
N PRO A 108 9.16 8.76 -13.93
CA PRO A 108 10.27 9.44 -14.59
C PRO A 108 11.62 8.76 -14.42
N ILE A 109 11.83 8.00 -13.33
CA ILE A 109 13.09 7.25 -13.11
C ILE A 109 13.21 6.13 -14.14
N ALA A 110 12.09 5.47 -14.45
CA ALA A 110 12.03 4.44 -15.48
C ALA A 110 12.09 5.01 -16.91
N ALA A 111 11.88 6.32 -17.11
CA ALA A 111 11.88 6.97 -18.42
C ALA A 111 13.18 6.76 -19.21
N LYS A 112 14.33 6.67 -18.52
CA LYS A 112 15.65 6.45 -19.16
C LYS A 112 15.76 5.12 -19.91
N GLN A 113 14.88 4.15 -19.60
CA GLN A 113 14.84 2.83 -20.22
C GLN A 113 13.65 2.68 -21.19
N MET A 114 12.84 3.73 -21.36
CA MET A 114 11.69 3.71 -22.27
C MET A 114 12.11 4.09 -23.68
N ASN A 115 11.63 3.33 -24.67
CA ASN A 115 11.67 3.77 -26.06
C ASN A 115 10.73 4.98 -26.23
N ASN A 116 11.20 6.08 -26.82
CA ASN A 116 10.43 7.32 -27.02
C ASN A 116 9.71 7.84 -25.74
N PRO A 117 10.47 8.27 -24.72
CA PRO A 117 9.91 8.67 -23.42
C PRO A 117 8.96 9.87 -23.53
N GLU A 118 9.20 10.82 -24.44
CA GLU A 118 8.36 12.01 -24.63
C GLU A 118 6.90 11.67 -24.92
N LYS A 119 6.65 10.62 -25.72
CA LYS A 119 5.30 10.17 -26.05
C LYS A 119 4.76 9.11 -25.10
N ASN A 120 5.65 8.30 -24.51
CA ASN A 120 5.24 7.14 -23.71
C ASN A 120 5.05 7.47 -22.22
N ILE A 121 5.82 8.40 -21.65
CA ILE A 121 5.66 8.80 -20.24
C ILE A 121 4.24 9.31 -19.95
N PRO A 122 3.65 10.23 -20.75
CA PRO A 122 2.29 10.70 -20.49
C PRO A 122 1.25 9.57 -20.54
N LYS A 123 1.37 8.67 -21.53
CA LYS A 123 0.45 7.53 -21.70
C LYS A 123 0.54 6.54 -20.55
N VAL A 124 1.76 6.20 -20.13
CA VAL A 124 2.00 5.28 -19.01
C VAL A 124 1.48 5.88 -17.71
N LEU A 125 1.71 7.18 -17.48
CA LEU A 125 1.22 7.86 -16.28
C LEU A 125 -0.31 7.77 -16.19
N ILE A 126 -1.02 8.11 -17.26
CA ILE A 126 -2.49 8.03 -17.31
C ILE A 126 -2.95 6.58 -17.12
N SER A 127 -2.35 5.64 -17.84
CA SER A 127 -2.73 4.22 -17.75
C SER A 127 -2.55 3.67 -16.34
N VAL A 128 -1.40 3.95 -15.69
CA VAL A 128 -1.12 3.48 -14.32
C VAL A 128 -2.09 4.11 -13.34
N MET A 129 -2.35 5.42 -13.44
CA MET A 129 -3.30 6.10 -12.55
C MET A 129 -4.70 5.51 -12.65
N ILE A 130 -5.20 5.29 -13.87
CA ILE A 130 -6.52 4.68 -14.08
C ILE A 130 -6.56 3.26 -13.52
N THR A 131 -5.57 2.43 -13.85
CA THR A 131 -5.52 1.03 -13.39
C THR A 131 -5.46 0.94 -11.86
N VAL A 132 -4.59 1.72 -11.20
CA VAL A 132 -4.47 1.72 -9.73
C VAL A 132 -5.76 2.23 -9.09
N THR A 133 -6.39 3.25 -9.66
CA THR A 133 -7.67 3.78 -9.16
C THR A 133 -8.77 2.71 -9.20
N ILE A 134 -8.89 1.98 -10.32
CA ILE A 134 -9.87 0.91 -10.46
C ILE A 134 -9.58 -0.21 -9.45
N LEU A 135 -8.33 -0.65 -9.34
CA LEU A 135 -7.96 -1.71 -8.41
C LEU A 135 -8.26 -1.32 -6.96
N TYR A 136 -7.91 -0.10 -6.54
CA TYR A 136 -8.21 0.38 -5.19
C TYR A 136 -9.71 0.53 -4.93
N ALA A 137 -10.48 1.02 -5.90
CA ALA A 137 -11.92 1.10 -5.78
C ALA A 137 -12.55 -0.29 -5.60
N LEU A 138 -12.12 -1.28 -6.38
CA LEU A 138 -12.59 -2.67 -6.26
C LEU A 138 -12.19 -3.29 -4.92
N MET A 139 -10.93 -3.10 -4.48
CA MET A 139 -10.48 -3.57 -3.17
C MET A 139 -11.31 -2.97 -2.03
N MET A 140 -11.57 -1.66 -2.08
CA MET A 140 -12.35 -0.98 -1.05
C MET A 140 -13.80 -1.46 -1.05
N LEU A 141 -14.41 -1.66 -2.22
CA LEU A 141 -15.75 -2.21 -2.36
C LEU A 141 -15.84 -3.61 -1.74
N VAL A 142 -14.90 -4.50 -2.06
CA VAL A 142 -14.85 -5.85 -1.51
C VAL A 142 -14.62 -5.83 0.01
N ALA A 143 -13.69 -5.01 0.49
CA ALA A 143 -13.42 -4.88 1.93
C ALA A 143 -14.65 -4.37 2.70
N ILE A 144 -15.32 -3.33 2.18
CA ILE A 144 -16.60 -2.85 2.73
C ILE A 144 -17.65 -3.96 2.70
N GLY A 145 -17.76 -4.68 1.59
CA GLY A 145 -18.70 -5.77 1.41
C GLY A 145 -18.54 -6.92 2.40
N ILE A 146 -17.32 -7.20 2.87
CA ILE A 146 -17.02 -8.31 3.81
C ILE A 146 -17.11 -7.85 5.27
N LEU A 147 -16.58 -6.68 5.60
CA LEU A 147 -16.38 -6.23 6.99
C LEU A 147 -17.32 -5.10 7.44
N GLY A 148 -17.87 -4.32 6.51
CA GLY A 148 -18.75 -3.18 6.83
C GLY A 148 -18.12 -2.20 7.83
N SER A 149 -18.91 -1.67 8.75
CA SER A 149 -18.42 -0.70 9.75
C SER A 149 -17.34 -1.23 10.70
N LYS A 150 -17.14 -2.55 10.78
CA LYS A 150 -16.13 -3.17 11.66
C LYS A 150 -14.70 -2.99 11.16
N MET A 151 -14.51 -2.56 9.91
CA MET A 151 -13.18 -2.33 9.32
C MET A 151 -12.33 -1.34 10.12
N VAL A 152 -12.96 -0.34 10.75
CA VAL A 152 -12.28 0.73 11.49
C VAL A 152 -11.53 0.19 12.72
N ASN A 153 -11.91 -0.99 13.22
CA ASN A 153 -11.31 -1.60 14.40
C ASN A 153 -10.04 -2.41 14.09
N TYR A 154 -9.70 -2.60 12.82
CA TYR A 154 -8.56 -3.43 12.41
C TYR A 154 -7.46 -2.56 11.80
N SER A 155 -6.21 -2.80 12.23
CA SER A 155 -5.03 -2.18 11.63
C SER A 155 -4.70 -2.74 10.24
N THR A 156 -5.20 -3.94 9.92
CA THR A 156 -5.01 -4.63 8.63
C THR A 156 -6.34 -5.12 8.05
N PRO A 157 -7.27 -4.21 7.66
CA PRO A 157 -8.62 -4.59 7.27
C PRO A 157 -8.70 -5.57 6.10
N ILE A 158 -7.78 -5.45 5.13
CA ILE A 158 -7.75 -6.32 3.95
C ILE A 158 -7.38 -7.76 4.32
N ALA A 159 -6.39 -7.94 5.21
CA ALA A 159 -5.98 -9.27 5.67
C ALA A 159 -7.11 -9.94 6.46
N VAL A 160 -7.77 -9.18 7.35
CA VAL A 160 -8.92 -9.66 8.13
C VAL A 160 -10.12 -9.97 7.23
N ALA A 161 -10.37 -9.15 6.19
CA ALA A 161 -11.41 -9.42 5.21
C ALA A 161 -11.12 -10.71 4.44
N PHE A 162 -9.87 -10.94 4.03
CA PHE A 162 -9.47 -12.14 3.32
C PHE A 162 -9.55 -13.39 4.21
N GLN A 163 -9.06 -13.33 5.44
CA GLN A 163 -9.19 -14.43 6.42
C GLN A 163 -10.66 -14.80 6.62
N LYS A 164 -11.52 -13.80 6.80
CA LYS A 164 -12.95 -14.03 6.98
C LYS A 164 -13.67 -14.54 5.72
N ALA A 165 -13.13 -14.26 4.53
CA ALA A 165 -13.65 -14.77 3.27
C ALA A 165 -13.18 -16.21 2.97
N VAL A 166 -11.94 -16.55 3.28
CA VAL A 166 -11.37 -17.88 2.99
C VAL A 166 -11.67 -18.91 4.09
N GLY A 167 -12.03 -18.45 5.29
CA GLY A 167 -12.30 -19.29 6.45
C GLY A 167 -11.06 -19.41 7.36
N ASP A 168 -11.32 -19.61 8.66
CA ASP A 168 -10.30 -20.08 9.61
C ASP A 168 -9.94 -21.55 9.33
#